data_AF-A0A970JH63-F1
#
_entry.id   AF-A0A970JH63-F1
#
_cell.length_a   1.000
_cell.length_b   1.000
_cell.length_c   1.000
_cell.angle_alpha   90.00
_cell.angle_beta   90.00
_cell.angle_gamma   90.00
#
_symmetry.space_group_name_H-M   'P 1'
#
loop_
_entity.id
_entity.type
_entity.pdbx_description
1 polymer ?
#
loop_
_entity_poly.entity_id
_entity_poly.type
_entity_poly.pdbx_seq_one_letter_code
_entity_poly.pdbx_strand_id
1 'polypeptide(L)'
;MREKLTTRDLEEAVEAIASMISKAEKVIAKFRAGSPQHSLQRNRLAALKTALQLIHRELSATSEDVPTAAELQQARAAIASLISKSEKAQQKLTPGTWQHRMLEANLKALYIALHLLDRAI
;
A
#
# COMPACT_ATOMS: atom_id res chain seq x y z
N MET A 1 0.28 -13.80 -18.65
CA MET A 1 0.53 -12.55 -19.39
C MET A 1 0.76 -11.47 -18.34
N ARG A 2 2.02 -11.04 -18.09
CA ARG A 2 2.29 -9.92 -17.16
C ARG A 2 1.98 -8.65 -17.94
N GLU A 3 0.78 -8.10 -17.76
CA GLU A 3 0.48 -6.77 -18.28
C GLU A 3 1.52 -5.79 -17.73
N LYS A 4 2.16 -5.02 -18.63
CA LYS A 4 3.03 -3.93 -18.19
C LYS A 4 2.16 -2.90 -17.47
N LEU A 5 2.57 -2.52 -16.27
CA LEU A 5 1.96 -1.39 -15.56
C LEU A 5 2.03 -0.15 -16.43
N THR A 6 0.89 0.51 -16.65
CA THR A 6 0.87 1.78 -17.40
C THR A 6 1.21 2.93 -16.46
N THR A 7 1.68 4.05 -17.02
CA THR A 7 1.90 5.30 -16.25
C THR A 7 0.64 5.69 -15.47
N ARG A 8 -0.54 5.59 -16.10
CA ARG A 8 -1.83 5.88 -15.45
C ARG A 8 -2.10 4.95 -14.27
N ASP A 9 -1.81 3.66 -14.38
CA ASP A 9 -1.97 2.72 -13.27
C ASP A 9 -1.08 3.10 -12.08
N LEU A 10 0.14 3.54 -12.34
CA LEU A 10 1.08 3.98 -11.33
C LEU A 10 0.63 5.30 -10.67
N GLU A 11 0.15 6.27 -11.44
CA GLU A 11 -0.39 7.54 -10.92
C GLU A 11 -1.64 7.32 -10.04
N GLU A 12 -2.59 6.50 -10.51
CA GLU A 12 -3.75 6.09 -9.71
C GLU A 12 -3.33 5.38 -8.41
N ALA A 13 -2.27 4.56 -8.47
CA ALA A 13 -1.73 3.90 -7.30
C ALA A 13 -1.09 4.90 -6.31
N VAL A 14 -0.35 5.92 -6.79
CA VAL A 14 0.21 6.98 -5.95
C VAL A 14 -0.90 7.65 -5.13
N GLU A 15 -1.98 8.08 -5.78
CA GLU A 15 -3.09 8.76 -5.11
C GLU A 15 -3.75 7.88 -4.03
N ALA A 16 -4.03 6.61 -4.36
CA ALA A 16 -4.63 5.66 -3.44
C ALA A 16 -3.72 5.33 -2.25
N ILE A 17 -2.43 5.07 -2.49
CA ILE A 17 -1.45 4.82 -1.42
C ILE A 17 -1.30 6.06 -0.53
N ALA A 18 -1.19 7.27 -1.10
CA ALA A 18 -1.10 8.52 -0.34
C ALA A 18 -2.34 8.76 0.55
N SER A 19 -3.54 8.48 0.03
CA SER A 19 -4.78 8.54 0.81
C SER A 19 -4.78 7.54 1.98
N MET A 20 -4.30 6.32 1.75
CA MET A 20 -4.15 5.32 2.81
C MET A 20 -3.11 5.71 3.86
N ILE A 21 -2.00 6.33 3.47
CA ILE A 21 -0.99 6.90 4.38
C ILE A 21 -1.63 7.96 5.27
N SER A 22 -2.31 8.96 4.69
CA SER A 22 -2.97 10.03 5.46
C SER A 22 -3.99 9.48 6.46
N LYS A 23 -4.77 8.47 6.06
CA LYS A 23 -5.72 7.79 6.97
C LYS A 23 -4.99 7.04 8.08
N ALA A 24 -3.91 6.32 7.77
CA ALA A 24 -3.13 5.58 8.75
C ALA A 24 -2.47 6.53 9.78
N GLU A 25 -1.95 7.68 9.34
CA GLU A 25 -1.37 8.72 10.21
C GLU A 25 -2.41 9.29 11.19
N LYS A 26 -3.63 9.54 10.72
CA LYS A 26 -4.73 9.98 11.60
C LYS A 26 -5.16 8.92 12.60
N VAL A 27 -5.06 7.63 12.24
CA VAL A 27 -5.45 6.52 13.12
C VAL A 27 -4.37 6.24 14.16
N ILE A 28 -3.09 6.19 13.77
CA ILE A 28 -1.99 5.91 14.70
C ILE A 28 -1.88 6.97 15.80
N ALA A 29 -2.17 8.24 15.49
CA ALA A 29 -2.19 9.34 16.45
C ALA A 29 -3.19 9.15 17.61
N LYS A 30 -4.17 8.25 17.46
CA LYS A 30 -5.15 7.92 18.50
C LYS A 30 -4.69 6.80 19.43
N PHE A 31 -3.60 6.12 19.11
CA PHE A 31 -3.11 4.98 19.88
C PHE A 31 -1.97 5.38 20.80
N ARG A 32 -1.97 4.82 22.02
CA ARG A 32 -0.88 5.00 22.97
C ARG A 32 0.41 4.43 22.39
N ALA A 33 1.49 5.21 22.41
CA ALA A 33 2.81 4.75 22.03
C ALA A 33 3.20 3.48 22.79
N GLY A 34 3.77 2.50 22.08
CA GLY A 34 4.13 1.19 22.63
C GLY A 34 2.99 0.17 22.73
N SER A 35 1.73 0.55 22.46
CA SER A 35 0.63 -0.42 22.38
C SER A 35 0.75 -1.32 21.13
N PRO A 36 0.20 -2.54 21.15
CA PRO A 36 0.14 -3.40 19.97
C PRO A 36 -0.52 -2.73 18.76
N GLN A 37 -1.58 -1.94 18.98
CA GLN A 37 -2.28 -1.20 17.94
C GLN A 37 -1.40 -0.11 17.33
N HIS A 38 -0.65 0.62 18.16
CA HIS A 38 0.32 1.60 17.68
C HIS A 38 1.41 0.94 16.84
N SER A 39 2.00 -0.17 17.31
CA SER A 39 3.02 -0.92 16.58
C SER A 39 2.52 -1.46 15.25
N LEU A 40 1.31 -2.03 15.21
CA LEU A 40 0.69 -2.51 13.98
C LEU A 40 0.50 -1.39 12.95
N GLN A 41 -0.02 -0.24 13.36
CA GLN A 41 -0.21 0.89 12.45
C GLN A 41 1.09 1.52 12.00
N ARG A 42 2.12 1.55 12.86
CA ARG A 42 3.46 1.99 12.50
C ARG A 42 4.03 1.12 11.39
N ASN A 43 3.90 -0.20 11.51
CA ASN A 43 4.38 -1.15 10.50
C ASN A 43 3.61 -1.00 9.18
N ARG A 44 2.29 -0.82 9.24
CA ARG A 44 1.46 -0.54 8.05
C ARG A 44 1.87 0.76 7.37
N LEU A 45 2.11 1.82 8.15
CA LEU A 45 2.52 3.12 7.63
C LEU A 45 3.89 3.02 6.94
N ALA A 46 4.85 2.34 7.56
CA ALA A 46 6.17 2.10 6.96
C ALA A 46 6.05 1.35 5.63
N ALA A 47 5.26 0.26 5.60
CA ALA A 47 5.03 -0.52 4.37
C ALA A 47 4.41 0.30 3.24
N LEU A 48 3.42 1.15 3.54
CA LEU A 48 2.80 2.04 2.55
C LEU A 48 3.79 3.10 2.03
N LYS A 49 4.68 3.61 2.89
CA LYS A 49 5.72 4.57 2.47
C LYS A 49 6.76 3.91 1.56
N THR A 50 7.20 2.70 1.89
CA THR A 50 8.08 1.89 1.01
C THR A 50 7.42 1.60 -0.33
N ALA A 51 6.15 1.21 -0.32
CA ALA A 51 5.38 1.00 -1.56
C ALA A 51 5.32 2.27 -2.42
N LEU A 52 5.04 3.43 -1.81
CA LEU A 52 4.99 4.71 -2.51
C LEU A 52 6.34 5.08 -3.15
N GLN A 53 7.44 4.87 -2.42
CA GLN A 53 8.80 5.08 -2.95
C GLN A 53 9.06 4.21 -4.20
N LEU A 54 8.68 2.93 -4.17
CA LEU A 54 8.84 2.03 -5.32
C LEU A 54 7.98 2.45 -6.51
N ILE A 55 6.76 2.92 -6.29
CA ILE A 55 5.89 3.41 -7.37
C ILE A 55 6.47 4.67 -8.01
N HIS A 56 6.95 5.63 -7.21
CA HIS A 56 7.63 6.82 -7.74
C HIS A 56 8.91 6.48 -8.50
N ARG A 57 9.67 5.48 -8.05
CA ARG A 57 10.85 5.00 -8.77
C ARG A 57 10.50 4.41 -10.14
N GLU A 58 9.42 3.64 -10.23
CA GLU A 58 8.93 3.11 -11.50
C GLU A 58 8.44 4.23 -12.45
N LEU A 59 7.87 5.32 -11.90
CA LEU A 59 7.42 6.49 -12.67
C LEU A 59 8.57 7.36 -13.18
N SER A 60 9.52 7.70 -12.30
CA SER A 60 10.53 8.74 -12.58
C SER A 60 11.90 8.18 -12.95
N ALA A 61 12.07 6.84 -12.99
CA ALA A 61 13.36 6.16 -13.14
C ALA A 61 14.46 6.69 -12.18
N THR A 62 14.05 7.24 -11.03
CA THR A 62 14.95 7.88 -10.08
C THR A 62 15.69 6.85 -9.23
N SER A 63 16.92 7.18 -8.86
CA SER A 63 17.85 6.30 -8.14
C SER A 63 18.02 6.71 -6.68
N GLU A 64 17.00 7.31 -6.05
CA GLU A 64 17.09 7.70 -4.65
C GLU A 64 16.84 6.50 -3.71
N ASP A 65 17.35 6.67 -2.48
CA ASP A 65 17.55 5.69 -1.39
C ASP A 65 16.71 4.41 -1.54
N VAL A 66 17.38 3.34 -2.01
CA VAL A 66 16.72 2.06 -2.27
C VAL A 66 16.39 1.43 -0.91
N PRO A 67 15.11 1.04 -0.67
CA PRO A 67 14.75 0.38 0.58
C PRO A 67 15.61 -0.87 0.78
N THR A 68 16.05 -1.09 2.00
CA THR A 68 16.85 -2.27 2.35
C THR A 68 16.05 -3.56 2.12
N ALA A 69 16.74 -4.68 1.91
CA ALA A 69 16.08 -5.98 1.75
C ALA A 69 15.13 -6.31 2.93
N ALA A 70 15.51 -5.93 4.15
CA ALA A 70 14.67 -6.10 5.33
C ALA A 70 13.39 -5.25 5.27
N GLU A 71 13.50 -3.98 4.85
CA GLU A 71 12.34 -3.09 4.67
C GLU A 71 11.42 -3.59 3.55
N LEU A 72 11.99 -4.05 2.43
CA LEU A 72 11.22 -4.64 1.33
C LEU A 72 10.45 -5.87 1.81
N GLN A 73 11.09 -6.80 2.52
CA GLN A 73 10.45 -8.01 3.02
C GLN A 73 9.35 -7.69 4.05
N GLN A 74 9.62 -6.74 4.95
CA GLN A 74 8.65 -6.29 5.95
C GLN A 74 7.44 -5.58 5.29
N ALA A 75 7.69 -4.74 4.29
CA ALA A 75 6.66 -4.06 3.52
C ALA A 75 5.81 -5.07 2.76
N ARG A 76 6.43 -6.03 2.07
CA ARG A 76 5.77 -7.12 1.36
C ARG A 76 4.80 -7.88 2.24
N ALA A 77 5.25 -8.34 3.40
CA ALA A 77 4.39 -9.07 4.35
C ALA A 77 3.21 -8.21 4.83
N ALA A 78 3.45 -6.94 5.14
CA ALA A 78 2.41 -6.03 5.59
C ALA A 78 1.38 -5.73 4.47
N ILE A 79 1.83 -5.45 3.25
CA ILE A 79 0.99 -5.21 2.07
C ILE A 79 0.16 -6.46 1.74
N ALA A 80 0.74 -7.66 1.77
CA ALA A 80 -0.01 -8.90 1.58
C ALA A 80 -1.12 -9.10 2.63
N SER A 81 -0.84 -8.84 3.90
CA SER A 81 -1.89 -8.88 4.94
C SER A 81 -2.98 -7.83 4.70
N LEU A 82 -2.60 -6.66 4.19
CA LEU A 82 -3.48 -5.54 3.88
C LEU A 82 -4.45 -5.86 2.75
N ILE A 83 -3.96 -6.51 1.70
CA ILE A 83 -4.76 -7.03 0.58
C ILE A 83 -5.78 -8.02 1.12
N SER A 84 -5.35 -9.09 1.80
CA SER A 84 -6.26 -10.13 2.32
C SER A 84 -7.36 -9.56 3.23
N LYS A 85 -7.04 -8.56 4.05
CA LYS A 85 -8.02 -7.88 4.91
C LYS A 85 -8.96 -6.97 4.11
N SER A 86 -8.44 -6.26 3.11
CA SER A 86 -9.23 -5.37 2.25
C SER A 86 -10.19 -6.14 1.36
N GLU A 87 -9.79 -7.30 0.82
CA GLU A 87 -10.65 -8.19 0.04
C GLU A 87 -11.82 -8.71 0.89
N LYS A 88 -11.52 -9.21 2.09
CA LYS A 88 -12.57 -9.66 3.03
C LYS A 88 -13.51 -8.52 3.43
N ALA A 89 -13.03 -7.29 3.48
CA ALA A 89 -13.86 -6.13 3.74
C ALA A 89 -14.73 -5.77 2.53
N GLN A 90 -14.16 -5.79 1.32
CA GLN A 90 -14.87 -5.49 0.07
C GLN A 90 -16.02 -6.47 -0.19
N GLN A 91 -15.81 -7.76 0.06
CA GLN A 91 -16.86 -8.80 -0.08
C GLN A 91 -18.10 -8.55 0.78
N LYS A 92 -17.99 -7.75 1.85
CA LYS A 92 -19.10 -7.40 2.73
C LYS A 92 -19.81 -6.11 2.32
N LEU A 93 -19.31 -5.42 1.31
CA LEU A 93 -19.88 -4.17 0.82
C LEU A 93 -20.78 -4.44 -0.38
N THR A 94 -21.90 -3.72 -0.45
CA THR A 94 -22.76 -3.74 -1.64
C THR A 94 -21.99 -3.19 -2.85
N PRO A 95 -21.90 -3.96 -3.96
CA PRO A 95 -21.29 -3.48 -5.19
C PRO A 95 -21.92 -2.18 -5.67
N GLY A 96 -21.12 -1.30 -6.28
CA GLY A 96 -21.58 0.00 -6.77
C GLY A 96 -21.63 1.12 -5.72
N THR A 97 -21.51 0.82 -4.43
CA THR A 97 -21.34 1.84 -3.38
C THR A 97 -20.00 2.56 -3.50
N TRP A 98 -19.92 3.79 -2.98
CA TRP A 98 -18.66 4.55 -2.99
C TRP A 98 -17.57 3.83 -2.16
N GLN A 99 -17.95 3.16 -1.07
CA GLN A 99 -17.04 2.39 -0.23
C GLN A 99 -16.47 1.18 -1.00
N HIS A 100 -17.31 0.49 -1.78
CA HIS A 100 -16.85 -0.62 -2.61
C HIS A 100 -15.85 -0.14 -3.67
N ARG A 101 -16.17 0.95 -4.39
CA ARG A 101 -15.27 1.55 -5.39
C ARG A 101 -13.96 2.06 -4.78
N MET A 102 -14.02 2.68 -3.60
CA MET A 102 -12.82 3.11 -2.88
C MET A 102 -11.93 1.91 -2.49
N LEU A 103 -12.52 0.82 -1.98
CA LEU A 103 -11.75 -0.39 -1.66
C LEU A 103 -11.17 -1.06 -2.90
N GLU A 104 -11.90 -1.04 -4.02
CA GLU A 104 -11.41 -1.54 -5.31
C GLU A 104 -10.18 -0.77 -5.78
N ALA A 105 -10.22 0.56 -5.76
CA ALA A 105 -9.08 1.41 -6.09
C ALA A 105 -7.89 1.16 -5.15
N ASN A 106 -8.13 1.05 -3.84
CA ASN A 106 -7.09 0.72 -2.86
C ASN A 106 -6.48 -0.66 -3.13
N LEU A 107 -7.29 -1.67 -3.46
CA LEU A 107 -6.82 -3.01 -3.77
C LEU A 107 -5.96 -3.02 -5.02
N LYS A 108 -6.39 -2.34 -6.09
CA LYS A 108 -5.57 -2.17 -7.31
C LYS A 108 -4.19 -1.59 -6.97
N ALA A 109 -4.16 -0.52 -6.19
CA ALA A 109 -2.90 0.11 -5.77
C ALA A 109 -2.02 -0.81 -4.90
N LEU A 110 -2.62 -1.57 -3.98
CA LEU A 110 -1.88 -2.53 -3.15
C LEU A 110 -1.32 -3.69 -3.99
N TYR A 111 -2.04 -4.14 -5.01
CA TYR A 111 -1.55 -5.17 -5.93
C TYR A 111 -0.37 -4.68 -6.77
N ILE A 112 -0.42 -3.44 -7.25
CA ILE A 112 0.71 -2.79 -7.93
C ILE A 112 1.92 -2.70 -6.99
N ALA A 113 1.71 -2.25 -5.76
CA ALA A 113 2.76 -2.20 -4.75
C ALA A 113 3.37 -3.58 -4.46
N LEU A 114 2.54 -4.62 -4.31
CA LEU A 114 3.01 -5.98 -4.09
C LEU A 114 3.85 -6.48 -5.27
N HIS A 115 3.42 -6.22 -6.51
CA HIS A 115 4.17 -6.59 -7.70
C HIS A 115 5.55 -5.91 -7.76
N LEU A 116 5.65 -4.63 -7.40
CA LEU A 116 6.92 -3.91 -7.35
C LEU A 116 7.82 -4.41 -6.22
N LEU A 117 7.25 -4.74 -5.07
CA LEU A 117 7.99 -5.35 -3.95
C LEU A 117 8.54 -6.73 -4.34
N ASP A 118 7.75 -7.57 -5.01
CA ASP A 118 8.18 -8.88 -5.52
C ASP A 118 9.29 -8.79 -6.57
N ARG A 119 9.39 -7.66 -7.30
CA ARG A 119 10.47 -7.40 -8.27
C ARG A 119 11.76 -6.89 -7.62
N ALA A 120 11.64 -6.30 -6.43
CA ALA A 120 12.76 -5.65 -5.73
C ALA A 120 13.50 -6.58 -4.76
N ILE A 121 12.98 -7.79 -4.52
CA ILE A 121 13.54 -8.84 -3.65
C ILE A 121 14.01 -10.00 -4.53
#